data_AF-A0A3Q9BQI1-F1
#
_entry.id   AF-A0A3Q9BQI1-F1
#
_cell.length_a   1.000
_cell.length_b   1.000
_cell.length_c   1.000
_cell.angle_alpha   90.00
_cell.angle_beta   90.00
_cell.angle_gamma   90.00
#
_symmetry.space_group_name_H-M   'P 1'
#
loop_
_entity.id
_entity.type
_entity.pdbx_description
1 polymer ?
#
loop_
_entity_poly.entity_id
_entity_poly.type
_entity_poly.pdbx_seq_one_letter_code
_entity_poly.pdbx_strand_id
1 'polypeptide(L)'
;MPSSNRLVRFSLGALLYAVIGHAPRHLDRNITLLGRVIHGMELLSALPRGTAAMGFYDRPEQAVLIKSMRIAQDLPAAERSKLEILRTDTPLFQAITEAPRNRSGKWYKTAANYIDLCNVPVPVKTKTE
;
A
#
# COMPACT_ATOMS: atom_id res chain seq x y z
N MET A 1 28.42 30.05 -24.51
CA MET A 1 28.40 28.57 -24.48
C MET A 1 27.12 28.12 -23.79
N PRO A 2 26.11 27.62 -24.52
CA PRO A 2 24.83 27.23 -23.94
C PRO A 2 24.75 25.72 -23.60
N SER A 3 23.74 25.40 -22.80
CA SER A 3 23.12 24.09 -22.53
C SER A 3 23.91 23.02 -21.76
N SER A 4 23.88 23.12 -20.42
CA SER A 4 23.92 21.94 -19.56
C SER A 4 22.57 21.21 -19.67
N ASN A 5 22.57 20.12 -20.43
CA ASN A 5 21.44 19.24 -20.62
C ASN A 5 21.15 18.52 -19.30
N ARG A 6 20.21 19.04 -18.51
CA ARG A 6 19.68 18.32 -17.34
C ARG A 6 18.89 17.14 -17.88
N LEU A 7 19.56 16.01 -18.01
CA LEU A 7 18.95 14.73 -18.39
C LEU A 7 17.99 14.33 -17.25
N VAL A 8 16.74 14.79 -17.33
CA VAL A 8 15.65 14.22 -16.55
C VAL A 8 15.45 12.81 -17.08
N ARG A 9 16.11 11.83 -16.47
CA ARG A 9 15.82 10.41 -16.71
C ARG A 9 14.42 10.13 -16.18
N PHE A 10 13.43 10.11 -17.07
CA PHE A 10 12.18 9.41 -16.81
C PHE A 10 12.49 7.91 -16.74
N SER A 11 12.19 7.29 -15.59
CA SER A 11 12.07 5.83 -15.55
C SER A 11 10.95 5.45 -16.51
N LEU A 12 11.23 4.60 -17.49
CA LEU A 12 10.20 3.87 -18.20
C LEU A 12 9.29 3.23 -17.13
N GLY A 13 7.98 3.48 -17.18
CA GLY A 13 6.99 3.02 -16.19
C GLY A 13 6.77 1.50 -16.17
N ALA A 14 7.83 0.72 -16.39
CA ALA A 14 7.82 -0.73 -16.48
C ALA A 14 7.99 -1.42 -15.11
N LEU A 15 8.33 -0.67 -14.05
CA LEU A 15 8.54 -1.20 -12.71
C LEU A 15 7.56 -0.56 -11.72
N LEU A 16 6.92 -1.40 -10.92
CA LEU A 16 6.04 -1.01 -9.82
C LEU A 16 6.62 -1.54 -8.52
N TYR A 17 6.34 -0.84 -7.42
CA TYR A 17 6.63 -1.31 -6.08
C TYR A 17 5.47 -1.01 -5.14
N ALA A 18 5.35 -1.82 -4.10
CA ALA A 18 4.41 -1.62 -3.01
C ALA A 18 5.20 -1.29 -1.74
N VAL A 19 4.77 -0.27 -1.00
CA VAL A 19 5.35 0.08 0.29
C VAL A 19 4.84 -0.92 1.34
N ILE A 20 5.73 -1.79 1.82
CA ILE A 20 5.42 -2.87 2.77
C ILE A 20 5.84 -2.55 4.22
N GLY A 21 5.88 -1.27 4.57
CA GLY A 21 6.25 -0.75 5.88
C GLY A 21 5.66 0.63 6.12
N HIS A 22 6.28 1.41 7.01
CA HIS A 22 5.85 2.78 7.26
C HIS A 22 5.99 3.65 6.00
N ALA A 23 5.06 4.59 5.81
CA ALA A 23 4.99 5.38 4.58
C ALA A 23 6.24 6.27 4.43
N PRO A 24 7.03 6.13 3.34
CA PRO A 24 8.21 6.95 3.08
C PRO A 24 7.81 8.33 2.56
N ARG A 25 7.27 9.19 3.44
CA ARG A 25 6.70 10.51 3.10
C ARG A 25 7.67 11.47 2.38
N HIS A 26 8.97 11.23 2.44
CA HIS A 26 9.98 11.97 1.65
C HIS A 26 9.85 11.74 0.14
N LEU A 27 9.17 10.67 -0.29
CA LEU A 27 8.87 10.41 -1.70
C LEU A 27 7.62 11.13 -2.19
N ASP A 28 6.81 11.71 -1.30
CA ASP A 28 5.62 12.46 -1.68
C ASP A 28 6.03 13.57 -2.68
N ARG A 29 5.30 13.64 -3.81
CA ARG A 29 5.57 14.57 -4.93
C ARG A 29 6.87 14.32 -5.72
N ASN A 30 7.65 13.30 -5.36
CA ASN A 30 8.87 12.88 -6.08
C ASN A 30 8.67 11.59 -6.90
N ILE A 31 7.62 10.81 -6.61
CA ILE A 31 7.26 9.57 -7.32
C ILE A 31 5.82 9.63 -7.80
N THR A 32 5.49 8.79 -8.77
CA THR A 32 4.11 8.59 -9.24
C THR A 32 3.41 7.52 -8.39
N LEU A 33 2.34 7.90 -7.70
CA LEU A 33 1.43 6.96 -7.04
C LEU A 33 0.33 6.55 -8.00
N LEU A 34 0.15 5.25 -8.21
CA LEU A 34 -0.85 4.69 -9.13
C LEU A 34 -2.06 4.06 -8.43
N GLY A 35 -1.93 3.73 -7.14
CA GLY A 35 -3.00 3.08 -6.40
C GLY A 35 -2.54 2.59 -5.04
N ARG A 36 -3.38 1.72 -4.45
CA ARG A 36 -3.16 1.12 -3.13
C ARG A 36 -3.54 -0.36 -3.17
N VAL A 37 -2.76 -1.18 -2.47
CA VAL A 37 -3.11 -2.58 -2.21
C VAL A 37 -4.25 -2.63 -1.19
N ILE A 38 -5.41 -3.15 -1.58
CA ILE A 38 -6.61 -3.24 -0.72
C ILE A 38 -6.88 -4.66 -0.20
N HIS A 39 -6.18 -5.66 -0.74
CA HIS A 39 -6.26 -7.06 -0.37
C HIS A 39 -4.95 -7.76 -0.74
N GLY A 40 -4.51 -8.75 0.04
CA GLY A 40 -3.29 -9.51 -0.26
C GLY A 40 -1.97 -8.85 0.17
N MET A 41 -2.01 -7.83 1.03
CA MET A 41 -0.81 -7.10 1.46
C MET A 41 0.14 -7.97 2.28
N GLU A 42 -0.40 -8.91 3.04
CA GLU A 42 0.30 -9.94 3.79
C GLU A 42 1.17 -10.83 2.87
N LEU A 43 0.70 -11.12 1.65
CA LEU A 43 1.46 -11.92 0.68
C LEU A 43 2.68 -11.15 0.16
N LEU A 44 2.52 -9.86 -0.11
CA LEU A 44 3.63 -8.99 -0.53
C LEU A 44 4.63 -8.74 0.61
N SER A 45 4.13 -8.62 1.84
CA SER A 45 4.95 -8.33 3.01
C SER A 45 5.77 -9.54 3.49
N ALA A 46 5.30 -10.75 3.17
CA ALA A 46 5.96 -12.00 3.50
C ALA A 46 7.03 -12.44 2.47
N LEU A 47 7.20 -11.71 1.36
CA LEU A 47 8.24 -12.02 0.39
C LEU A 47 9.63 -11.97 1.05
N PRO A 48 10.56 -12.87 0.67
CA PRO A 48 11.93 -12.84 1.17
C PRO A 48 12.56 -11.46 0.99
N ARG A 49 13.37 -11.01 1.94
CA ARG A 49 14.15 -9.79 1.76
C ARG A 49 15.43 -10.12 1.00
N GLY A 50 15.82 -9.28 0.05
CA GLY A 50 17.09 -9.44 -0.62
C GLY A 50 18.26 -9.11 0.30
N THR A 51 19.35 -9.84 0.11
CA THR A 51 20.55 -9.79 0.96
C THR A 51 21.67 -8.97 0.34
N ALA A 52 21.54 -8.60 -0.93
CA ALA A 52 22.54 -7.80 -1.64
C ALA A 52 22.41 -6.30 -1.32
N ALA A 53 23.28 -5.50 -1.94
CA ALA A 53 23.23 -4.04 -1.85
C ALA A 53 21.80 -3.53 -2.14
N MET A 54 21.32 -2.56 -1.35
CA MET A 54 19.97 -1.99 -1.46
C MET A 54 18.81 -3.01 -1.32
N GLY A 55 19.07 -4.21 -0.80
CA GLY A 55 18.05 -5.23 -0.57
C GLY A 55 17.61 -5.98 -1.83
N PHE A 56 18.44 -5.99 -2.88
CA PHE A 56 18.19 -6.81 -4.08
C PHE A 56 18.42 -8.30 -3.80
N TYR A 57 17.73 -9.14 -4.56
CA TYR A 57 18.06 -10.56 -4.68
C TYR A 57 19.35 -10.72 -5.48
N ASP A 58 20.25 -11.57 -5.00
CA ASP A 58 21.51 -11.93 -5.66
C ASP A 58 21.43 -13.31 -6.35
N ARG A 59 20.38 -14.08 -6.05
CA ARG A 59 20.19 -15.44 -6.54
C ARG A 59 18.88 -15.58 -7.32
N PRO A 60 18.90 -16.20 -8.51
CA PRO A 60 17.69 -16.39 -9.32
C PRO A 60 16.54 -17.10 -8.58
N GLU A 61 16.87 -18.00 -7.65
CA GLU A 61 15.89 -18.78 -6.89
C GLU A 61 15.08 -17.93 -5.89
N GLN A 62 15.55 -16.72 -5.56
CA GLN A 62 14.83 -15.77 -4.71
C GLN A 62 13.76 -14.99 -5.50
N ALA A 63 13.81 -15.00 -6.83
CA ALA A 63 12.89 -14.24 -7.66
C ALA A 63 11.48 -14.85 -7.60
N VAL A 64 10.54 -14.11 -6.99
CA VAL A 64 9.11 -14.45 -6.99
C VAL A 64 8.43 -13.78 -8.19
N LEU A 65 8.10 -14.58 -9.21
CA LEU A 65 7.53 -14.06 -10.46
C LEU A 65 6.03 -13.80 -10.33
N ILE A 66 5.59 -12.66 -10.89
CA ILE A 66 4.18 -12.40 -11.15
C ILE A 66 3.75 -13.24 -12.35
N LYS A 67 3.05 -14.36 -12.11
CA LYS A 67 2.63 -15.30 -13.16
C LYS A 67 1.52 -14.75 -14.05
N SER A 68 0.67 -13.90 -13.50
CA SER A 68 -0.46 -13.32 -14.22
C SER A 68 -0.86 -11.99 -13.60
N MET A 69 -1.40 -11.12 -14.45
CA MET A 69 -2.04 -9.86 -14.06
C MET A 69 -3.29 -9.70 -14.90
N ARG A 70 -4.39 -9.26 -14.27
CA ARG A 70 -5.70 -9.07 -14.91
C ARG A 70 -6.33 -7.81 -14.38
N ILE A 71 -7.02 -7.06 -15.23
CA ILE A 71 -7.83 -5.91 -14.82
C ILE A 71 -9.23 -6.45 -14.56
N ALA A 72 -9.81 -6.12 -13.41
CA ALA A 72 -11.10 -6.67 -12.99
C ALA A 72 -12.23 -6.41 -14.01
N GLN A 73 -12.18 -5.31 -14.76
CA GLN A 73 -13.16 -4.98 -15.79
C GLN A 73 -13.15 -5.96 -16.98
N ASP A 74 -12.00 -6.59 -17.24
CA ASP A 74 -11.81 -7.53 -18.37
C ASP A 74 -12.16 -8.97 -17.97
N LEU A 75 -12.43 -9.23 -16.69
CA LEU A 75 -12.82 -10.55 -16.19
C LEU A 75 -14.35 -10.75 -16.28
N PRO A 76 -14.83 -11.98 -16.51
CA PRO A 76 -16.23 -12.34 -16.31
C PRO A 76 -16.70 -11.99 -14.90
N ALA A 77 -17.97 -11.59 -14.75
CA ALA A 77 -18.49 -11.12 -13.46
C ALA A 77 -18.31 -12.13 -12.32
N ALA A 78 -18.35 -13.43 -12.62
CA ALA A 78 -18.15 -14.52 -11.65
C ALA A 78 -16.71 -14.61 -11.11
N GLU A 79 -15.71 -14.12 -11.86
CA GLU A 79 -14.29 -14.17 -11.48
C GLU A 79 -13.81 -12.89 -10.79
N ARG A 80 -14.64 -11.84 -10.75
CA ARG A 80 -14.26 -10.55 -10.15
C ARG A 80 -14.27 -10.65 -8.63
N SER A 81 -13.21 -10.18 -7.98
CA SER A 81 -13.18 -10.03 -6.53
C SER A 81 -14.26 -9.06 -6.07
N LYS A 82 -15.18 -9.53 -5.22
CA LYS A 82 -16.28 -8.73 -4.66
C LYS A 82 -15.80 -8.01 -3.41
N LEU A 83 -15.05 -6.92 -3.56
CA LEU A 83 -14.54 -6.13 -2.44
C LEU A 83 -15.39 -4.88 -2.20
N GLU A 84 -15.67 -4.58 -0.93
CA GLU A 84 -16.34 -3.36 -0.49
C GLU A 84 -15.40 -2.55 0.40
N ILE A 85 -15.32 -1.25 0.16
CA ILE A 85 -14.47 -0.31 0.93
C ILE A 85 -15.40 0.62 1.72
N LEU A 86 -15.09 0.82 3.00
CA LEU A 86 -15.84 1.78 3.80
C LEU A 86 -15.63 3.20 3.27
N ARG A 87 -16.74 3.91 3.03
CA ARG A 87 -16.74 5.32 2.68
C ARG A 87 -16.18 6.16 3.82
N THR A 88 -15.20 6.99 3.50
CA THR A 88 -14.44 7.80 4.48
C THR A 88 -15.18 9.07 4.94
N ASP A 89 -16.28 9.42 4.28
CA ASP A 89 -17.13 10.57 4.60
C ASP A 89 -18.33 10.21 5.49
N THR A 90 -18.26 9.06 6.18
CA THR A 90 -19.34 8.57 7.05
C THR A 90 -19.01 8.74 8.54
N PRO A 91 -20.03 8.89 9.42
CA PRO A 91 -19.81 8.86 10.87
C PRO A 91 -19.13 7.58 11.36
N LEU A 92 -19.38 6.45 10.69
CA LEU A 92 -18.73 5.18 11.01
C LEU A 92 -17.22 5.24 10.80
N PHE A 93 -16.75 5.86 9.72
CA PHE A 93 -15.32 6.01 9.48
C PHE A 93 -14.65 6.89 10.54
N GLN A 94 -15.33 7.95 11.00
CA GLN A 94 -14.85 8.78 12.11
C GLN A 94 -14.68 7.95 13.38
N ALA A 95 -15.69 7.15 13.75
CA ALA A 95 -15.63 6.28 14.93
C ALA A 95 -14.46 5.26 14.85
N ILE A 96 -14.23 4.67 13.68
CA ILE A 96 -13.13 3.72 13.45
C ILE A 96 -11.76 4.41 13.52
N THR A 97 -11.68 5.69 13.16
CA THR A 97 -10.44 6.48 13.26
C THR A 97 -10.16 6.93 14.70
N GLU A 98 -11.19 7.27 15.46
CA GLU A 98 -11.08 7.70 16.86
C GLU A 98 -10.66 6.56 17.80
N ALA A 99 -11.10 5.33 17.54
CA ALA A 99 -10.76 4.18 18.37
C ALA A 99 -9.23 3.94 18.54
N PRO A 100 -8.40 3.92 17.48
CA PRO A 100 -6.95 3.81 17.61
C PRO A 100 -6.28 5.12 18.06
N ARG A 101 -6.88 6.29 17.82
CA ARG A 101 -6.39 7.59 18.32
C ARG A 101 -6.46 7.65 19.85
N ASN A 102 -7.54 7.11 20.43
CA ASN A 102 -7.84 7.10 21.85
C ASN A 102 -8.19 5.70 22.33
N ARG A 103 -7.19 4.81 22.35
CA ARG A 103 -7.39 3.41 22.75
C ARG A 103 -7.96 3.32 24.17
N SER A 104 -9.03 2.55 24.31
CA SER A 104 -9.77 2.39 25.56
C SER A 104 -9.38 1.10 26.30
N GLY A 105 -9.74 1.01 27.58
CA GLY A 105 -9.52 -0.15 28.44
C GLY A 105 -8.44 0.07 29.50
N LYS A 106 -8.41 -0.82 30.52
CA LYS A 106 -7.56 -0.68 31.72
C LYS A 106 -6.04 -0.70 31.44
N TRP A 107 -5.64 -1.19 30.27
CA TRP A 107 -4.24 -1.23 29.85
C TRP A 107 -3.70 0.17 29.48
N TYR A 108 -4.52 1.02 28.88
CA TYR A 108 -4.11 2.34 28.40
C TYR A 108 -4.30 3.39 29.49
N LYS A 109 -3.19 3.92 30.00
CA LYS A 109 -3.20 4.92 31.09
C LYS A 109 -3.50 6.34 30.61
N THR A 110 -3.03 6.68 29.41
CA THR A 110 -3.12 8.04 28.84
C THR A 110 -3.53 7.97 27.37
N ALA A 111 -4.47 8.82 26.98
CA ALA A 111 -4.91 8.94 25.59
C ALA A 111 -3.88 9.71 24.75
N ALA A 112 -3.59 9.22 23.54
CA ALA A 112 -2.67 9.91 22.63
C ALA A 112 -3.31 11.15 22.01
N ASN A 113 -4.61 11.12 21.70
CA ASN A 113 -5.34 12.20 21.01
C ASN A 113 -4.83 12.52 19.59
N TYR A 114 -3.87 11.76 19.07
CA TYR A 114 -3.39 11.86 17.70
C TYR A 114 -3.18 10.47 17.09
N ILE A 115 -3.23 10.42 15.76
CA ILE A 115 -2.89 9.25 14.96
C ILE A 115 -2.23 9.74 13.68
N ASP A 116 -1.19 9.03 13.23
CA ASP A 116 -0.59 9.29 11.93
C ASP A 116 -1.57 8.95 10.81
N LEU A 117 -1.66 9.82 9.81
CA LEU A 117 -2.52 9.64 8.63
C LEU A 117 -2.33 8.28 7.97
N CYS A 118 -1.08 7.82 7.84
CA CYS A 118 -0.79 6.53 7.19
C CYS A 118 -1.12 5.31 8.07
N ASN A 119 -1.45 5.53 9.34
CA ASN A 119 -1.90 4.49 10.27
C ASN A 119 -3.43 4.47 10.44
N VAL A 120 -4.18 5.37 9.77
CA VAL A 120 -5.64 5.35 9.77
C VAL A 120 -6.13 4.17 8.92
N PRO A 121 -6.86 3.20 9.51
CA PRO A 121 -7.37 2.08 8.75
C PRO A 121 -8.52 2.52 7.85
N VAL A 122 -8.52 2.06 6.59
CA VAL A 122 -9.68 2.15 5.69
C VAL A 122 -10.20 0.74 5.48
N PRO A 123 -11.27 0.32 6.20
CA PRO A 123 -11.75 -1.05 6.17
C PRO A 123 -12.13 -1.51 4.76
N VAL A 124 -11.68 -2.71 4.42
CA VAL A 124 -12.03 -3.44 3.20
C VAL A 124 -12.57 -4.80 3.62
N LYS A 125 -13.67 -5.23 3.03
CA LYS A 125 -14.23 -6.56 3.25
C LYS A 125 -14.57 -7.24 1.93
N THR A 126 -14.63 -8.56 1.95
CA THR A 126 -15.26 -9.32 0.88
C THR A 126 -16.78 -9.28 1.07
N LYS A 127 -17.52 -9.02 0.00
CA LYS A 127 -18.98 -9.10 0.00
C LYS A 127 -19.39 -10.56 0.08
N THR A 128 -20.01 -10.94 1.18
CA THR A 128 -20.71 -12.23 1.30
C THR A 128 -22.05 -12.13 0.57
N GLU A 129 -22.41 -13.16 -0.19
CA GLU A 129 -23.71 -13.26 -0.88
C GLU A 129 -24.87 -13.40 0.10
#